data_AF-A0AAV6P617-F1
#
_entry.id   AF-A0AAV6P617-F1
#
_cell.length_a   1.000
_cell.length_b   1.000
_cell.length_c   1.000
_cell.angle_alpha   90.00
_cell.angle_beta   90.00
_cell.angle_gamma   90.00
#
_symmetry.space_group_name_H-M   'P 1'
#
loop_
_entity.id
_entity.type
_entity.pdbx_description
1 polymer ?
#
loop_
_entity_poly.entity_id
_entity_poly.type
_entity_poly.pdbx_seq_one_letter_code
_entity_poly.pdbx_strand_id
1 'polypeptide(L)'
;MRNIKTFQTKFRVFRLIFRFECLATMYLQFYINDNGDKVYTTKKESPLGLVTQSAHPARFSPDDKYSRQRVLLKKRFGLLPTQHPPPKY
;
A
#
# COMPACT_ATOMS: atom_id res chain seq x y z
N MET A 1 30.67 -8.92 -45.27
CA MET A 1 30.74 -8.50 -43.85
C MET A 1 30.28 -7.05 -43.75
N ARG A 2 29.07 -6.80 -43.25
CA ARG A 2 28.46 -5.45 -43.19
C ARG A 2 28.74 -4.82 -41.82
N ASN A 3 29.14 -3.54 -41.88
CA ASN A 3 29.78 -2.75 -40.84
C ASN A 3 28.85 -2.46 -39.64
N ILE A 4 29.30 -2.82 -38.43
CA ILE A 4 28.55 -2.80 -37.14
C ILE A 4 28.47 -1.38 -36.51
N LYS A 5 29.00 -0.34 -37.17
CA LYS A 5 29.17 1.00 -36.59
C LYS A 5 28.00 1.98 -36.79
N THR A 6 26.77 1.52 -36.97
CA THR A 6 25.58 2.42 -37.11
C THR A 6 24.51 2.23 -36.04
N PHE A 7 24.75 1.42 -35.00
CA PHE A 7 23.72 1.10 -34.00
C PHE A 7 23.94 1.72 -32.61
N GLN A 8 25.08 2.37 -32.35
CA GLN A 8 25.45 2.85 -31.01
C GLN A 8 25.17 4.35 -30.75
N THR A 9 24.73 5.12 -31.74
CA THR A 9 24.57 6.59 -31.64
C THR A 9 23.12 7.05 -31.72
N LYS A 10 22.20 6.38 -31.03
CA LYS A 10 20.80 6.87 -30.88
C LYS A 10 20.15 6.60 -29.52
N PHE A 11 20.95 6.38 -28.47
CA PHE A 11 20.47 6.05 -27.13
C PHE A 11 21.14 6.89 -26.03
N ARG A 12 21.24 8.21 -26.20
CA ARG A 12 21.77 9.08 -25.14
C ARG A 12 21.07 10.44 -25.03
N VAL A 13 19.74 10.47 -25.09
CA VAL A 13 18.97 11.70 -24.75
C VAL A 13 17.63 11.42 -24.08
N PHE A 14 17.27 10.17 -23.79
CA PHE A 14 16.00 9.86 -23.13
C PHE A 14 16.26 9.28 -21.74
N ARG A 15 15.65 9.90 -20.73
CA ARG A 15 15.50 9.41 -19.35
C ARG A 15 16.60 9.81 -18.34
N LEU A 16 16.76 11.13 -18.14
CA LEU A 16 17.26 11.65 -16.85
C LEU A 16 16.36 12.79 -16.35
N ILE A 17 15.04 12.54 -16.33
CA ILE A 17 14.07 13.40 -15.65
C ILE A 17 13.28 12.48 -14.71
N PHE A 18 13.38 12.78 -13.42
CA PHE A 18 12.55 12.28 -12.32
C PHE A 18 12.52 10.76 -12.11
N ARG A 19 13.43 10.27 -11.27
CA ARG A 19 13.11 9.21 -10.31
C ARG A 19 13.23 9.76 -8.90
N PHE A 20 12.17 10.42 -8.44
CA PHE A 20 11.90 10.55 -7.02
C PHE A 20 11.46 9.16 -6.52
N GLU A 21 12.40 8.24 -6.38
CA GLU A 21 12.16 6.97 -5.70
C GLU A 21 12.20 7.22 -4.19
N CYS A 22 11.12 7.76 -3.65
CA CYS A 22 10.79 7.50 -2.25
C CYS A 22 10.02 6.18 -2.19
N LEU A 23 10.69 5.08 -2.51
CA LEU A 23 10.16 3.73 -2.41
C LEU A 23 10.66 3.10 -1.10
N ALA A 24 10.10 3.54 0.02
CA ALA A 24 10.12 2.74 1.24
C ALA A 24 9.20 1.53 0.99
N THR A 25 9.73 0.50 0.32
CA THR A 25 9.05 -0.79 0.15
C THR A 25 9.00 -1.44 1.53
N MET A 26 7.83 -1.39 2.14
CA MET A 26 7.68 -1.92 3.49
C MET A 26 7.32 -3.41 3.42
N TYR A 27 8.26 -4.25 3.87
CA TYR A 27 8.16 -5.71 3.80
C TYR A 27 7.42 -6.34 4.98
N LEU A 28 7.16 -5.57 6.05
CA LEU A 28 6.56 -6.11 7.25
C LEU A 28 5.07 -6.38 7.04
N GLN A 29 4.69 -7.62 7.26
CA GLN A 29 3.32 -8.10 7.19
C GLN A 29 2.87 -8.64 8.54
N PHE A 30 1.57 -8.87 8.69
CA PHE A 30 0.99 -9.51 9.86
C PHE A 30 -0.21 -10.37 9.50
N TYR A 31 -0.54 -11.28 10.40
CA TYR A 31 -1.82 -11.98 10.45
C TYR A 31 -2.36 -11.94 11.88
N ILE A 32 -3.64 -12.26 12.04
CA ILE A 32 -4.32 -12.28 13.34
C ILE A 32 -4.39 -13.74 13.78
N ASN A 33 -3.88 -14.04 14.98
CA ASN A 33 -3.97 -15.37 15.59
C ASN A 33 -5.36 -15.65 16.15
N ASP A 34 -5.62 -16.89 16.55
CA ASP A 34 -6.87 -17.28 17.23
C ASP A 34 -7.11 -16.51 18.53
N ASN A 35 -6.04 -16.05 19.19
CA ASN A 35 -6.11 -15.21 20.38
C ASN A 35 -6.48 -13.74 20.08
N GLY A 36 -6.53 -13.34 18.80
CA GLY A 36 -6.75 -11.95 18.37
C GLY A 36 -5.49 -11.09 18.27
N ASP A 37 -4.32 -11.65 18.57
CA ASP A 37 -3.04 -10.93 18.53
C ASP A 37 -2.49 -10.80 17.10
N LYS A 38 -1.80 -9.69 16.82
CA LYS A 38 -1.08 -9.49 15.56
C LYS A 38 0.30 -10.17 15.61
N VAL A 39 0.52 -11.18 14.78
CA VAL A 39 1.83 -11.79 14.58
C VAL A 39 2.49 -11.26 13.33
N TYR A 40 3.67 -10.69 13.49
CA TYR A 40 4.43 -10.10 12.40
C TYR A 40 5.28 -11.13 11.66
N THR A 41 5.35 -10.98 10.34
CA THR A 41 6.10 -11.87 9.45
C THR A 41 6.53 -11.11 8.20
N THR A 42 7.57 -11.60 7.52
CA THR A 42 7.96 -11.12 6.19
C THR A 42 7.34 -11.98 5.07
N LYS A 43 6.72 -13.11 5.43
CA LYS A 43 6.08 -14.03 4.49
C LYS A 43 4.73 -13.50 4.02
N LYS A 44 4.39 -13.80 2.77
CA LYS A 44 3.11 -13.44 2.12
C LYS A 44 1.93 -14.31 2.58
N GLU A 45 2.23 -15.43 3.20
CA GLU A 45 1.27 -16.42 3.66
C GLU A 45 1.45 -16.71 5.15
N SER A 46 0.34 -16.93 5.84
CA SER A 46 0.29 -17.36 7.23
C SER A 46 0.57 -18.87 7.32
N PRO A 47 0.83 -19.42 8.51
CA PRO A 47 0.99 -20.87 8.70
C PRO A 47 -0.22 -21.70 8.23
N LEU A 48 -1.40 -21.07 8.14
CA LEU A 48 -2.64 -21.68 7.67
C LEU A 48 -2.86 -21.49 6.15
N GLY A 49 -1.90 -20.90 5.44
CA GLY A 49 -2.00 -20.59 4.01
C GLY A 49 -2.86 -19.36 3.68
N LEU A 50 -3.27 -18.56 4.67
CA LEU A 50 -4.02 -17.32 4.44
C LEU A 50 -3.08 -16.17 4.05
N VAL A 51 -3.53 -15.27 3.19
CA VAL A 51 -2.73 -14.11 2.76
C VAL A 51 -2.50 -13.15 3.93
N THR A 52 -1.25 -12.72 4.12
CA THR A 52 -0.87 -11.77 5.17
C THR A 52 -1.11 -10.31 4.75
N GLN A 53 -1.44 -9.46 5.71
CA GLN A 53 -1.76 -8.05 5.49
C GLN A 53 -0.54 -7.16 5.76
N SER A 54 -0.45 -5.98 5.14
CA SER A 54 0.65 -5.06 5.41
C SER A 54 0.55 -4.47 6.82
N ALA A 55 1.63 -4.48 7.59
CA ALA A 55 1.66 -3.88 8.92
C ALA A 55 1.57 -2.34 8.89
N HIS A 56 1.78 -1.74 7.73
CA HIS A 56 1.85 -0.30 7.56
C HIS A 56 0.48 0.31 7.26
N PRO A 57 0.17 1.48 7.86
CA PRO A 57 -1.06 2.18 7.57
C PRO A 57 -1.06 2.70 6.13
N ALA A 58 -2.25 2.86 5.54
CA ALA A 58 -2.39 3.51 4.24
C ALA A 58 -1.86 4.94 4.30
N ARG A 59 -1.15 5.36 3.24
CA ARG A 59 -0.59 6.72 3.13
C ARG A 59 -1.71 7.76 3.20
N PHE A 60 -1.56 8.73 4.11
CA PHE A 60 -2.42 9.90 4.15
C PHE A 60 -2.07 10.86 3.00
N SER A 61 -3.11 11.36 2.33
CA SER A 61 -3.00 12.36 1.27
C SER A 61 -4.05 13.44 1.56
N PRO A 62 -3.66 14.72 1.71
CA PRO A 62 -4.62 15.79 1.91
C PRO A 62 -5.60 15.95 0.75
N ASP A 63 -5.16 15.63 -0.47
CA ASP A 63 -5.89 15.72 -1.73
C ASP A 63 -6.67 14.43 -2.10
N ASP A 64 -7.14 13.68 -1.09
CA ASP A 64 -7.81 12.41 -1.34
C ASP A 64 -9.18 12.57 -2.04
N LYS A 65 -9.15 12.39 -3.37
CA LYS A 65 -10.32 12.41 -4.27
C LYS A 65 -11.43 11.46 -3.84
N TYR A 66 -11.11 10.36 -3.15
CA TYR A 66 -12.08 9.33 -2.78
C TYR A 66 -12.54 9.41 -1.31
N SER A 67 -12.24 10.52 -0.63
CA SER A 67 -12.60 10.75 0.77
C SER A 67 -14.11 10.67 1.02
N ARG A 68 -14.93 11.28 0.15
CA ARG A 68 -16.40 11.25 0.25
C ARG A 68 -16.94 9.82 0.18
N GLN A 69 -16.44 9.03 -0.78
CA GLN A 69 -16.87 7.64 -1.01
C GLN A 69 -16.50 6.76 0.19
N ARG A 70 -15.31 6.97 0.77
CA ARG A 70 -14.88 6.26 1.99
C ARG A 70 -15.82 6.52 3.15
N VAL A 71 -16.23 7.77 3.38
CA VAL A 71 -17.17 8.12 4.47
C VAL A 71 -18.55 7.53 4.22
N LEU A 72 -19.07 7.61 2.99
CA LEU A 72 -20.36 7.03 2.63
C LEU A 72 -20.39 5.51 2.83
N LEU A 73 -19.35 4.79 2.43
CA LEU A 73 -19.22 3.35 2.66
C LEU A 73 -19.29 3.01 4.15
N LYS A 74 -18.48 3.68 4.98
CA LYS A 74 -18.49 3.45 6.42
C LYS A 74 -19.87 3.76 7.04
N LYS A 75 -20.58 4.78 6.54
CA LYS A 75 -21.93 5.14 7.02
C LYS A 75 -22.94 4.04 6.70
N ARG A 76 -22.89 3.44 5.51
CA ARG A 76 -23.78 2.33 5.11
C ARG A 76 -23.62 1.09 5.98
N PHE A 77 -22.40 0.81 6.42
CA PHE A 77 -22.10 -0.35 7.28
C PHE A 77 -22.17 -0.06 8.78
N GLY A 78 -22.60 1.14 9.19
CA GLY A 78 -22.71 1.45 10.62
C GLY A 78 -21.35 1.59 11.32
N LEU A 79 -20.26 1.87 10.58
CA LEU A 79 -18.89 1.88 11.11
C LEU A 79 -18.40 3.28 11.52
N LEU A 80 -19.24 4.32 11.42
CA LEU A 80 -18.85 5.67 11.88
C LEU A 80 -18.95 5.74 13.41
N PRO A 81 -17.93 6.27 14.10
CA PRO A 81 -18.02 6.56 15.54
C PRO A 81 -19.22 7.43 15.91
N THR A 82 -19.61 8.35 15.03
CA THR A 82 -20.76 9.26 15.23
C THR A 82 -22.12 8.55 15.18
N GLN A 83 -22.18 7.30 14.72
CA GLN A 83 -23.41 6.50 14.73
C GLN A 83 -23.64 5.83 16.08
N HIS A 84 -22.61 5.74 16.92
CA HIS A 84 -22.67 5.17 18.24
C HIS A 84 -22.90 6.24 19.31
N PRO A 85 -23.46 5.87 20.49
CA PRO A 85 -23.56 6.80 21.60
C PRO A 85 -22.17 7.34 21.98
N PRO A 86 -22.11 8.56 22.55
CA PRO A 86 -20.84 9.16 22.96
C PRO A 86 -20.11 8.23 23.96
N PRO A 87 -18.77 8.14 23.89
CA PRO A 87 -18.00 7.38 24.84
C PRO A 87 -18.26 7.91 26.26
N LYS A 88 -18.52 6.99 27.20
CA LYS A 88 -18.59 7.33 28.63
C LYS A 88 -17.17 7.28 29.18
N TYR A 89 -16.75 8.37 29.82
CA TYR A 89 -15.44 8.51 30.48
C TYR A 89 -15.56 8.25 31.97
#